data_AF-A0A1M4YKZ2-F1
#
_entry.id   AF-A0A1M4YKZ2-F1
#
_cell.length_a   1.000
_cell.length_b   1.000
_cell.length_c   1.000
_cell.angle_alpha   90.00
_cell.angle_beta   90.00
_cell.angle_gamma   90.00
#
_symmetry.space_group_name_H-M   'P 1'
#
loop_
_entity.id
_entity.type
_entity.pdbx_description
1 polymer ?
#
loop_
_entity_poly.entity_id
_entity_poly.type
_entity_poly.pdbx_seq_one_letter_code
_entity_poly.pdbx_strand_id
1 'polypeptide(L)'
;MRAPRNIDGISVLGALAGDTIKEPRNYLYWDYGHTRVRYDQAVRMGAWKGIRLGEEGEIQLYHLGKDIKEKNNVADQYPDIVRNIDEIMETAHEPDERYPIGEEYTGDPIWRKQQ
;
A
#
# COMPACT_ATOMS: atom_id res chain seq x y z
N MET A 1 15.92 -22.28 8.55
CA MET A 1 15.25 -21.18 9.29
C MET A 1 13.75 -21.26 9.04
N ARG A 2 12.93 -20.88 10.00
CA ARG A 2 11.48 -20.69 9.80
C ARG A 2 11.20 -19.20 9.71
N ALA A 3 10.21 -18.80 8.91
CA ALA A 3 9.76 -17.42 8.89
C ALA A 3 9.29 -16.99 10.30
N PRO A 4 9.50 -15.73 10.69
CA PRO A 4 8.93 -15.18 11.91
C PRO A 4 7.41 -15.34 11.94
N ARG A 5 6.85 -15.40 13.15
CA ARG A 5 5.39 -15.31 13.33
C ARG A 5 4.94 -13.87 13.09
N ASN A 6 3.69 -13.69 12.68
CA ASN A 6 3.06 -12.39 12.49
C ASN A 6 3.71 -11.52 11.40
N ILE A 7 3.98 -12.12 10.24
CA ILE A 7 4.34 -11.38 9.02
C ILE A 7 3.16 -11.42 8.06
N ASP A 8 3.04 -10.42 7.21
CA ASP A 8 1.97 -10.27 6.23
C ASP A 8 2.32 -10.89 4.86
N GLY A 9 3.62 -11.14 4.62
CA GLY A 9 4.15 -11.70 3.40
C GLY A 9 3.80 -13.18 3.20
N ILE A 10 3.48 -13.52 1.95
CA ILE A 10 3.27 -14.90 1.50
C ILE A 10 4.49 -15.42 0.74
N SER A 11 4.78 -16.71 0.87
CA SER A 11 5.89 -17.33 0.13
C SER A 11 5.58 -17.40 -1.36
N VAL A 12 6.43 -16.79 -2.17
CA VAL A 12 6.38 -16.88 -3.64
C VAL A 12 7.26 -18.01 -4.20
N LEU A 13 7.94 -18.79 -3.33
CA LEU A 13 8.86 -19.84 -3.76
C LEU A 13 8.19 -20.89 -4.64
N GLY A 14 6.93 -21.25 -4.34
CA GLY A 14 6.15 -22.17 -5.18
C GLY A 14 5.98 -21.64 -6.59
N ALA A 15 5.60 -20.38 -6.75
CA ALA A 15 5.48 -19.72 -8.05
C ALA A 15 6.79 -19.72 -8.83
N LEU A 16 7.91 -19.47 -8.14
CA LEU A 16 9.25 -19.49 -8.75
C LEU A 16 9.67 -20.92 -9.16
N ALA A 17 9.16 -21.95 -8.49
CA ALA A 17 9.40 -23.35 -8.82
C ALA A 17 8.43 -23.90 -9.90
N GLY A 18 7.48 -23.09 -10.39
CA GLY A 18 6.48 -23.48 -11.38
C GLY A 18 5.16 -24.00 -10.78
N ASP A 19 5.03 -24.01 -9.45
CA ASP A 19 3.79 -24.35 -8.74
C ASP A 19 2.89 -23.12 -8.54
N THR A 20 1.66 -23.34 -8.09
CA THR A 20 0.75 -22.24 -7.71
C THR A 20 1.09 -21.70 -6.32
N ILE A 21 0.78 -20.42 -6.11
CA ILE A 21 0.78 -19.82 -4.77
C ILE A 21 -0.42 -20.40 -4.01
N LYS A 22 -0.18 -21.05 -2.87
CA LYS A 22 -1.24 -21.71 -2.08
C LYS A 22 -2.30 -20.72 -1.58
N GLU A 23 -1.87 -19.52 -1.19
CA GLU A 23 -2.73 -18.49 -0.60
C GLU A 23 -2.38 -17.13 -1.21
N PRO A 24 -2.83 -16.82 -2.44
CA PRO A 24 -2.55 -15.53 -3.07
C PRO A 24 -3.27 -14.40 -2.32
N ARG A 25 -2.63 -13.22 -2.24
CA ARG A 25 -3.29 -12.04 -1.67
C ARG A 25 -4.35 -11.50 -2.62
N ASN A 26 -5.47 -11.04 -2.07
CA ASN A 26 -6.55 -10.40 -2.83
C ASN A 26 -6.18 -9.01 -3.34
N TYR A 27 -5.24 -8.34 -2.65
CA TYR A 27 -4.76 -7.01 -2.98
C TYR A 27 -3.27 -6.86 -2.65
N LEU A 28 -2.67 -5.82 -3.22
CA LEU A 28 -1.38 -5.27 -2.82
C LEU A 28 -1.61 -3.87 -2.29
N TYR A 29 -0.94 -3.52 -1.20
CA TYR A 29 -0.97 -2.20 -0.58
C TYR A 29 0.46 -1.69 -0.44
N TRP A 30 0.66 -0.41 -0.64
CA TRP A 30 1.88 0.29 -0.29
C TRP A 30 1.58 1.75 -0.02
N ASP A 31 2.43 2.36 0.81
CA ASP A 31 2.35 3.76 1.17
C ASP A 31 3.71 4.44 1.03
N TYR A 32 3.69 5.77 1.10
CA TYR A 32 4.87 6.60 1.07
C TYR A 32 4.63 7.87 1.88
N GLY A 33 5.61 8.27 2.68
CA GLY A 33 5.52 9.54 3.42
C GLY A 33 5.48 9.43 4.93
N HIS A 34 5.80 8.26 5.50
CA HIS A 34 6.12 8.15 6.91
C HIS A 34 7.16 9.20 7.31
N THR A 35 6.93 9.82 8.46
CA THR A 35 7.72 10.92 9.03
C THR A 35 7.81 12.18 8.17
N ARG A 36 6.77 12.46 7.38
CA ARG A 36 6.69 13.62 6.48
C ARG A 36 5.30 14.23 6.52
N VAL A 37 5.22 15.48 6.06
CA VAL A 37 3.95 16.23 5.91
C VAL A 37 3.01 15.60 4.88
N ARG A 38 3.55 14.92 3.86
CA ARG A 38 2.76 14.29 2.81
C ARG A 38 2.84 12.78 2.92
N TYR A 39 1.68 12.15 3.00
CA TYR A 39 1.49 10.71 3.02
C TYR A 39 0.57 10.29 1.87
N ASP A 40 1.07 9.44 0.99
CA ASP A 40 0.35 8.92 -0.17
C ASP A 40 0.17 7.41 -0.02
N GLN A 41 -0.95 6.89 -0.51
CA GLN A 41 -1.27 5.47 -0.43
C GLN A 41 -1.69 4.94 -1.80
N ALA A 42 -1.46 3.65 -2.03
CA ALA A 42 -1.99 2.98 -3.20
C ALA A 42 -2.36 1.52 -2.92
N VAL A 43 -3.43 1.10 -3.58
CA VAL A 43 -3.95 -0.26 -3.53
C VAL A 43 -4.08 -0.79 -4.94
N ARG A 44 -3.68 -2.05 -5.16
CA ARG A 44 -3.99 -2.80 -6.37
C ARG A 44 -4.83 -4.01 -6.03
N MET A 45 -6.02 -4.09 -6.63
CA MET A 45 -6.98 -5.18 -6.41
C MET A 45 -7.53 -5.65 -7.76
N GLY A 46 -7.12 -6.83 -8.21
CA GLY A 46 -7.47 -7.35 -9.53
C GLY A 46 -7.06 -6.39 -10.67
N ALA A 47 -8.05 -5.93 -11.44
CA ALA A 47 -7.86 -4.95 -12.52
C ALA A 47 -7.85 -3.48 -12.04
N TRP A 48 -8.13 -3.23 -10.76
CA TRP A 48 -8.28 -1.90 -10.22
C TRP A 48 -7.01 -1.45 -9.50
N LYS A 49 -6.72 -0.15 -9.63
CA LYS A 49 -5.74 0.54 -8.81
C LYS A 49 -6.35 1.80 -8.23
N GLY A 50 -6.23 1.96 -6.92
CA GLY A 50 -6.57 3.17 -6.20
C GLY A 50 -5.32 3.92 -5.78
N ILE A 51 -5.36 5.25 -5.84
CA ILE A 51 -4.28 6.12 -5.36
C ILE A 51 -4.91 7.24 -4.52
N ARG A 52 -4.42 7.44 -3.29
CA ARG A 52 -4.76 8.58 -2.43
C ARG A 52 -3.52 9.47 -2.32
N LEU A 53 -3.63 10.72 -2.73
CA LEU A 53 -2.53 11.69 -2.68
C LEU A 53 -2.75 12.64 -1.49
N GLY A 54 -1.90 12.55 -0.48
CA GLY A 54 -2.18 13.13 0.83
C GLY A 54 -3.18 12.29 1.62
N GLU A 55 -3.11 12.42 2.95
CA GLU A 55 -3.96 11.68 3.89
C GLU A 55 -5.46 11.97 3.68
N GLU A 56 -5.79 13.23 3.40
CA GLU A 56 -7.16 13.71 3.14
C GLU A 56 -7.50 13.79 1.64
N GLY A 57 -6.65 13.23 0.77
CA GLY A 57 -6.86 13.28 -0.67
C GLY A 57 -8.05 12.45 -1.13
N GLU A 58 -8.74 12.88 -2.18
CA GLU A 58 -9.71 12.03 -2.87
C GLU A 58 -9.01 10.83 -3.52
N ILE A 59 -9.66 9.66 -3.48
CA ILE A 59 -9.14 8.45 -4.11
C ILE A 59 -9.35 8.54 -5.62
N GLN A 60 -8.24 8.48 -6.34
CA GLN A 60 -8.22 8.26 -7.78
C GLN A 60 -8.35 6.77 -8.07
N LEU A 61 -9.21 6.41 -9.03
CA LEU A 61 -9.45 5.01 -9.40
C LEU A 61 -9.14 4.78 -10.87
N TYR A 62 -8.36 3.74 -11.15
CA TYR A 62 -7.94 3.36 -12.50
C TYR A 62 -8.22 1.89 -12.79
N HIS A 63 -8.72 1.59 -14.00
CA HIS A 63 -8.89 0.22 -14.48
C HIS A 63 -7.69 -0.21 -15.35
N LEU A 64 -6.69 -0.84 -14.75
CA LEU A 64 -5.42 -1.22 -15.41
C LEU A 64 -5.58 -2.18 -16.60
N GLY A 65 -6.65 -2.97 -16.65
CA GLY A 65 -6.97 -3.83 -17.80
C GLY A 65 -7.39 -3.07 -19.07
N LYS A 66 -7.75 -1.78 -18.94
CA LYS A 66 -8.18 -0.89 -20.04
C LYS A 66 -7.27 0.32 -20.19
N ASP A 67 -6.71 0.78 -19.07
CA ASP A 67 -5.88 1.95 -18.99
C ASP A 67 -4.65 1.69 -18.10
N ILE A 68 -3.69 0.96 -18.65
CA ILE A 68 -2.43 0.63 -17.98
C ILE A 68 -1.57 1.88 -17.69
N LYS A 69 -1.87 3.02 -18.33
CA LYS A 69 -1.13 4.28 -18.17
C LYS A 69 -1.77 5.21 -17.14
N GLU A 70 -2.86 4.79 -16.48
CA GLU A 70 -3.50 5.54 -15.39
C GLU A 70 -3.92 6.96 -15.82
N LYS A 71 -4.43 7.10 -17.05
CA LYS A 71 -4.78 8.41 -17.63
C LYS A 71 -6.19 8.86 -17.31
N ASN A 72 -7.10 7.93 -17.05
CA ASN A 72 -8.53 8.21 -16.89
C ASN A 72 -8.93 7.82 -15.48
N ASN A 73 -9.08 8.82 -14.60
CA ASN A 73 -9.69 8.61 -13.30
C ASN A 73 -11.19 8.32 -13.48
N VAL A 74 -11.64 7.17 -12.98
CA VAL A 74 -13.03 6.70 -13.07
C VAL A 74 -13.70 6.56 -11.70
N ALA A 75 -13.16 7.21 -10.66
CA ALA A 75 -13.67 7.13 -9.28
C ALA A 75 -15.17 7.41 -9.18
N ASP A 76 -15.64 8.51 -9.77
CA ASP A 76 -17.06 8.93 -9.76
C ASP A 76 -18.01 7.91 -10.39
N GLN A 77 -17.49 7.06 -11.29
CA GLN A 77 -18.28 6.06 -12.00
C GLN A 77 -18.40 4.75 -11.22
N TYR A 78 -17.53 4.51 -10.24
CA TYR A 78 -17.44 3.26 -9.49
C TYR A 78 -17.27 3.49 -7.97
N PRO A 79 -18.23 4.18 -7.31
CA PRO A 79 -18.11 4.55 -5.90
C PRO A 79 -17.99 3.35 -4.95
N ASP A 80 -18.61 2.21 -5.27
CA ASP A 80 -18.48 1.00 -4.46
C ASP A 80 -17.05 0.44 -4.45
N ILE A 81 -16.31 0.58 -5.56
CA ILE A 81 -14.93 0.12 -5.66
C ILE A 81 -14.01 1.08 -4.90
N VAL A 82 -14.30 2.38 -4.97
CA VAL A 82 -13.60 3.39 -4.16
C VAL A 82 -13.75 3.07 -2.68
N ARG A 83 -14.97 2.78 -2.20
CA ARG A 83 -15.20 2.40 -0.79
C ARG A 83 -14.40 1.17 -0.38
N ASN A 84 -14.36 0.13 -1.20
CA ASN A 84 -13.56 -1.07 -0.87
C ASN A 84 -12.06 -0.77 -0.80
N ILE A 85 -11.57 0.12 -1.67
CA ILE A 85 -10.16 0.55 -1.64
C ILE A 85 -9.87 1.40 -0.41
N ASP A 86 -10.78 2.29 -0.05
CA ASP A 86 -10.72 3.12 1.15
C ASP A 86 -10.57 2.25 2.40
N GLU A 87 -11.43 1.23 2.55
CA GLU A 87 -11.36 0.26 3.65
C GLU A 87 -10.00 -0.48 3.69
N ILE A 88 -9.43 -0.83 2.52
CA ILE A 88 -8.10 -1.44 2.46
C ILE A 88 -7.03 -0.45 2.92
N MET A 89 -7.10 0.82 2.50
CA MET A 89 -6.11 1.84 2.86
C MET A 89 -6.09 2.12 4.38
N GLU A 90 -7.25 2.09 5.02
CA GLU A 90 -7.37 2.28 6.47
C GLU A 90 -6.88 1.07 7.29
N THR A 91 -6.97 -0.14 6.74
CA THR A 91 -6.73 -1.39 7.50
C THR A 91 -5.42 -2.10 7.15
N ALA A 92 -4.78 -1.75 6.03
CA ALA A 92 -3.59 -2.46 5.55
C ALA A 92 -2.28 -2.02 6.21
N HIS A 93 -2.25 -0.85 6.85
CA HIS A 93 -1.08 -0.37 7.59
C HIS A 93 -1.24 -0.64 9.10
N GLU A 94 -0.12 -0.90 9.78
CA GLU A 94 -0.06 -0.97 11.23
C GLU A 94 0.73 0.26 11.74
N PRO A 95 0.12 1.13 12.56
CA PRO A 95 0.81 2.31 13.08
C PRO A 95 2.06 1.95 13.88
N ASP A 96 3.16 2.69 13.69
CA ASP A 96 4.40 2.55 14.47
C ASP A 96 4.80 3.93 14.99
N GLU A 97 4.96 4.06 16.32
CA GLU A 97 5.36 5.31 16.97
C GLU A 97 6.69 5.87 16.45
N ARG A 98 7.57 5.03 15.88
CA ARG A 98 8.85 5.45 15.29
C ARG A 98 8.69 6.03 13.89
N TYR A 99 7.56 5.77 13.24
CA TYR A 99 7.25 6.18 11.88
C TYR A 99 5.87 6.85 11.82
N PRO A 100 5.65 7.97 12.53
CA PRO A 100 4.37 8.66 12.50
C PRO A 100 4.01 9.15 11.10
N ILE A 101 2.72 9.11 10.78
CA ILE A 101 2.14 9.68 9.56
C ILE A 101 1.73 11.12 9.87
N GLY A 102 1.96 12.05 8.93
CA GLY A 102 1.57 13.46 9.07
C GLY A 102 2.50 14.31 9.94
N GLU A 103 3.42 13.69 10.69
CA GLU A 103 4.41 14.39 11.51
C GLU A 103 5.79 14.36 10.84
N GLU A 104 6.40 15.53 10.66
CA GLU A 104 7.79 15.59 10.19
C GLU A 104 8.74 15.18 11.33
N TYR A 105 9.57 14.17 11.10
CA TYR A 105 10.60 13.79 12.07
C TYR A 105 11.65 14.90 12.16
N THR A 106 11.71 15.54 13.34
CA THR A 106 12.68 16.61 13.66
C THR A 106 13.81 16.14 14.57
N GLY A 107 13.88 14.83 14.86
CA GLY A 107 14.89 14.28 15.76
C GLY A 107 16.28 14.15 15.13
N ASP A 108 17.28 13.90 15.98
CA ASP A 108 18.64 13.61 15.54
C ASP A 108 18.71 12.29 14.72
N PRO A 109 19.73 12.10 13.86
CA PRO A 109 19.93 10.81 13.19
C PRO A 109 19.95 9.64 14.18
N ILE A 110 19.06 8.67 13.98
CA ILE A 110 18.95 7.47 14.84
C ILE A 110 20.24 6.63 14.74
N TRP A 111 20.94 6.70 13.60
CA TRP A 111 22.25 6.06 13.45
C TRP A 111 23.37 6.98 13.96
N ARG A 112 24.15 6.49 14.92
CA ARG A 112 25.49 7.01 15.18
C ARG A 112 26.48 5.97 14.69
N LYS A 113 27.37 6.37 13.77
CA LYS A 113 28.51 5.54 13.38
C LYS A 113 29.38 5.39 14.64
N GLN A 114 29.42 4.21 15.25
CA GLN A 114 30.38 3.96 16.32
C GLN A 114 31.79 4.14 15.73
N GLN A 115 32.58 5.02 16.35
CA GLN A 115 34.00 5.19 16.05
C GLN A 115 34.80 4.04 16.67
#